data_AF-A0AAD5YF42-F1
#
_entry.id   AF-A0AAD5YF42-F1
#
_cell.length_a   1.000
_cell.length_b   1.000
_cell.length_c   1.000
_cell.angle_alpha   90.00
_cell.angle_beta   90.00
_cell.angle_gamma   90.00
#
_symmetry.space_group_name_H-M   'P 1'
#
loop_
_entity.id
_entity.type
_entity.pdbx_description
1 polymer ?
#
loop_
_entity_poly.entity_id
_entity_poly.type
_entity_poly.pdbx_seq_one_letter_code
_entity_poly.pdbx_strand_id
1 'polypeptide(L)'
;MQQAAEILGIKDEWSGRFALTVEDYLHGLISLVNELSRLSVNAVTMGNFEEPLRISVFVKDLFAGFSMLNLKNDTLRRRYDSLKYDIKKIEEVVYDVSLRKLAPSAKGPSTLVPST
;
A
#
# COMPACT_ATOMS: atom_id res chain seq x y z
N MET A 1 6.18 5.24 12.38
CA MET A 1 5.68 5.34 13.77
C MET A 1 6.01 6.69 14.42
N GLN A 2 7.28 7.11 14.54
CA GLN A 2 7.62 8.39 15.20
C GLN A 2 6.97 9.62 14.53
N GLN A 3 7.04 9.71 13.20
CA GLN A 3 6.34 10.76 12.44
C GLN A 3 4.81 10.71 12.63
N ALA A 4 4.22 9.52 12.75
CA ALA A 4 2.79 9.38 12.98
C ALA A 4 2.40 9.88 14.39
N ALA A 5 3.21 9.58 15.40
CA ALA A 5 3.00 10.10 16.75
C ALA A 5 3.11 11.63 16.80
N GLU A 6 4.07 12.20 16.06
CA GLU A 6 4.22 13.66 15.92
C GLU A 6 3.01 14.31 15.24
N ILE A 7 2.52 13.76 14.13
CA ILE A 7 1.32 14.24 13.44
C ILE A 7 0.08 14.16 14.34
N LEU A 8 -0.03 13.11 15.15
CA LEU A 8 -1.11 12.95 16.13
C LEU A 8 -0.96 13.87 17.35
N GLY A 9 0.13 14.64 17.44
CA GLY A 9 0.40 15.56 18.54
C GLY A 9 0.70 14.86 19.87
N ILE A 10 1.17 13.61 19.81
CA ILE A 10 1.58 12.87 21.01
C ILE A 10 2.87 13.50 21.54
N LYS A 11 2.77 14.14 22.70
CA LYS A 11 3.89 14.87 23.30
C LYS A 11 4.78 13.95 24.14
N ASP A 12 6.08 14.23 24.13
CA ASP A 12 7.06 13.52 24.97
C ASP A 12 6.76 13.66 26.47
N GLU A 13 6.10 14.75 26.88
CA GLU A 13 5.59 15.01 28.24
C GLU A 13 4.65 13.92 28.75
N TRP A 14 4.00 13.19 27.84
CA TRP A 14 3.07 12.10 28.14
C TRP A 14 3.74 10.73 28.11
N SER A 15 5.06 10.67 27.94
CA SER A 15 5.83 9.43 27.98
C SER A 15 5.48 8.63 29.25
N GLY A 16 5.04 7.38 29.06
CA GLY A 16 4.57 6.49 30.12
C GLY A 16 3.07 6.55 30.48
N ARG A 17 2.33 7.55 29.97
CA ARG A 17 0.86 7.67 30.16
C ARG A 17 0.07 7.44 28.88
N PHE A 18 0.56 7.93 27.76
CA PHE A 18 -0.08 7.77 26.46
C PHE A 18 0.99 7.70 25.37
N ALA A 19 0.94 6.65 24.56
CA ALA A 19 1.86 6.44 23.45
C ALA A 19 1.16 5.71 22.32
N LEU A 20 1.56 5.99 21.08
CA LEU A 20 1.18 5.18 19.93
C LEU A 20 1.89 3.82 20.03
N THR A 21 1.14 2.77 20.32
CA THR A 21 1.71 1.43 20.41
C THR A 21 2.05 0.89 19.01
N VAL A 22 2.99 -0.06 18.96
CA VAL A 22 3.31 -0.76 17.70
C VAL A 22 2.09 -1.49 17.16
N GLU A 23 1.26 -2.06 18.03
CA GLU A 23 0.04 -2.77 17.65
C GLU A 23 -0.97 -1.83 16.97
N ASP A 24 -1.23 -0.66 17.57
CA ASP A 24 -2.13 0.34 16.99
C ASP A 24 -1.62 0.85 15.64
N TYR A 25 -0.31 1.08 15.54
CA TYR A 25 0.32 1.49 14.29
C TYR A 25 0.16 0.43 13.19
N LEU A 26 0.39 -0.84 13.52
CA LEU A 26 0.21 -1.95 12.56
C LEU A 26 -1.27 -2.10 12.16
N HIS A 27 -2.21 -1.93 13.09
CA HIS A 27 -3.64 -1.89 12.76
C HIS A 27 -3.99 -0.73 11.82
N GLY A 28 -3.38 0.44 12.02
CA GLY A 28 -3.53 1.59 11.12
C GLY A 28 -3.01 1.31 9.71
N LEU A 29 -1.86 0.64 9.59
CA LEU A 29 -1.30 0.26 8.29
C LEU A 29 -2.19 -0.75 7.54
N ILE A 30 -2.80 -1.70 8.23
CA ILE A 30 -3.77 -2.61 7.61
C ILE A 30 -4.98 -1.83 7.07
N SER A 31 -5.54 -0.91 7.89
CA SER A 31 -6.65 -0.06 7.46
C SER A 31 -6.29 0.80 6.24
N LEU A 32 -5.05 1.30 6.18
CA LEU A 32 -4.54 2.04 5.01
C LEU A 32 -4.58 1.19 3.74
N VAL A 33 -4.17 -0.09 3.79
CA VAL A 33 -4.22 -0.98 2.62
C VAL A 33 -5.65 -1.18 2.12
N ASN A 34 -6.62 -1.35 3.03
CA ASN A 34 -8.03 -1.48 2.65
C ASN A 34 -8.50 -0.24 1.87
N GLU A 35 -8.11 0.95 2.33
CA GLU A 35 -8.43 2.23 1.67
C GLU A 35 -7.71 2.41 0.33
N LEU A 36 -6.46 1.96 0.22
CA LEU A 36 -5.71 1.98 -1.04
C LEU A 36 -6.32 1.05 -2.10
N SER A 37 -6.90 -0.07 -1.70
CA SER A 37 -7.65 -0.94 -2.63
C SER A 37 -8.87 -0.23 -3.20
N ARG A 38 -9.59 0.53 -2.38
CA ARG A 38 -10.70 1.39 -2.82
C ARG A 38 -10.21 2.53 -3.73
N LEU A 39 -9.12 3.20 -3.34
CA LEU A 39 -8.52 4.28 -4.11
C LEU A 39 -8.08 3.81 -5.51
N SER A 40 -7.50 2.62 -5.62
CA SER A 40 -7.06 2.03 -6.89
C SER A 40 -8.20 1.97 -7.92
N VAL A 41 -9.37 1.48 -7.52
CA VAL A 41 -10.57 1.43 -8.39
C VAL A 41 -11.06 2.84 -8.75
N ASN A 42 -11.10 3.74 -7.77
CA ASN A 42 -11.56 5.11 -8.00
C ASN A 42 -10.61 5.88 -8.93
N ALA A 43 -9.30 5.66 -8.83
CA ALA A 43 -8.30 6.29 -9.69
C ALA A 43 -8.50 5.91 -11.16
N VAL A 44 -8.70 4.61 -11.45
CA VAL A 44 -9.01 4.14 -12.81
C VAL A 44 -10.32 4.75 -13.32
N THR A 45 -11.34 4.80 -12.46
CA THR A 45 -12.64 5.42 -12.83
C THR A 45 -12.47 6.89 -13.20
N MET A 46 -11.55 7.60 -12.56
CA MET A 46 -11.22 9.00 -12.85
C MET A 46 -10.19 9.17 -13.99
N GLY A 47 -9.80 8.10 -14.67
CA GLY A 47 -8.83 8.12 -15.78
C GLY A 47 -7.36 8.19 -15.35
N ASN A 48 -7.06 8.10 -14.06
CA ASN A 48 -5.70 7.98 -13.58
C ASN A 48 -5.28 6.50 -13.54
N PHE A 49 -4.62 6.06 -14.61
CA PHE A 49 -4.22 4.67 -14.79
C PHE A 49 -2.84 4.34 -14.20
N GLU A 50 -2.04 5.34 -13.81
CA GLU A 50 -0.71 5.12 -13.21
C GLU A 50 -0.80 4.84 -11.70
N GLU A 51 -1.78 5.45 -11.03
CA GLU A 51 -1.96 5.32 -9.58
C GLU A 51 -2.13 3.86 -9.09
N PRO A 52 -2.94 3.00 -9.75
CA PRO A 52 -3.03 1.58 -9.38
C PRO A 52 -1.69 0.84 -9.39
N LEU A 53 -0.79 1.18 -10.33
CA LEU A 53 0.53 0.55 -10.42
C LEU A 53 1.38 0.96 -9.21
N ARG A 54 1.38 2.24 -8.86
CA ARG A 54 2.10 2.77 -7.68
C ARG A 54 1.57 2.15 -6.39
N ILE A 55 0.25 2.09 -6.25
CA ILE A 55 -0.42 1.46 -5.12
C ILE A 55 -0.04 -0.03 -5.03
N SER A 56 -0.03 -0.76 -6.15
CA SER A 56 0.33 -2.18 -6.18
C SER A 56 1.73 -2.44 -5.64
N VAL A 57 2.73 -1.66 -6.09
CA VAL A 57 4.11 -1.77 -5.58
C VAL A 57 4.16 -1.50 -4.08
N PHE A 58 3.58 -0.37 -3.64
CA PHE A 58 3.60 0.01 -2.23
C PHE A 58 2.95 -1.04 -1.31
N VAL A 59 1.78 -1.55 -1.69
CA VAL A 59 1.06 -2.55 -0.87
C VAL A 59 1.82 -3.88 -0.82
N LYS A 60 2.52 -4.28 -1.90
CA LYS A 60 3.36 -5.48 -1.91
C LYS A 60 4.54 -5.36 -0.95
N ASP A 61 5.21 -4.22 -0.94
CA ASP A 61 6.31 -3.96 -0.01
C ASP A 61 5.83 -3.98 1.44
N LEU A 62 4.66 -3.39 1.71
CA LEU A 62 4.04 -3.43 3.03
C LEU A 62 3.69 -4.86 3.45
N PHE A 63 3.10 -5.65 2.57
CA PHE A 63 2.75 -7.05 2.82
C PHE A 63 3.98 -7.91 3.11
N ALA A 64 5.07 -7.72 2.37
CA ALA A 64 6.36 -8.35 2.64
C ALA A 64 6.89 -7.95 4.02
N GLY A 65 6.76 -6.68 4.40
CA GLY A 65 7.02 -6.16 5.73
C GLY A 65 6.28 -6.92 6.83
N PHE A 66 4.96 -7.07 6.71
CA PHE A 66 4.15 -7.82 7.66
C PHE A 66 4.51 -9.31 7.70
N SER A 67 4.88 -9.92 6.57
CA SER A 67 5.26 -11.35 6.49
C SER A 67 6.52 -11.68 7.32
N MET A 68 7.39 -10.69 7.55
CA MET A 68 8.57 -10.83 8.41
C MET A 68 8.24 -10.77 9.92
N LEU A 69 7.04 -10.33 10.29
CA LEU A 69 6.63 -10.18 11.68
C LEU A 69 6.05 -11.49 12.22
N ASN A 70 6.55 -11.95 13.37
CA ASN A 70 5.94 -13.05 14.09
C ASN A 70 4.74 -12.56 14.93
N LEU A 71 3.60 -12.35 14.27
CA LEU A 71 2.37 -11.87 14.90
C LEU A 71 1.77 -12.94 15.82
N LYS A 72 1.88 -12.73 17.14
CA LYS A 72 1.28 -13.58 18.18
C LYS A 72 -0.13 -13.16 18.58
N ASN A 73 -0.56 -11.95 18.21
CA ASN A 73 -1.89 -11.42 18.49
C ASN A 73 -2.90 -11.93 17.45
N ASP A 74 -3.93 -12.64 17.91
CA ASP A 74 -4.92 -13.29 17.05
C ASP A 74 -5.74 -12.29 16.22
N THR A 75 -6.08 -11.13 16.79
CA THR A 75 -6.86 -10.10 16.09
C THR A 75 -6.05 -9.44 14.98
N LEU A 76 -4.81 -9.06 15.27
CA LEU A 76 -3.91 -8.45 14.27
C LEU A 76 -3.59 -9.43 13.15
N ARG A 77 -3.36 -10.71 13.50
CA ARG A 77 -3.13 -11.79 12.53
C ARG A 77 -4.33 -11.99 11.60
N ARG A 78 -5.55 -12.08 12.14
CA ARG A 78 -6.77 -12.22 11.33
C ARG A 78 -6.95 -11.04 10.36
N ARG A 79 -6.71 -9.82 10.83
CA ARG A 79 -6.80 -8.63 9.97
C ARG A 79 -5.71 -8.64 8.88
N TYR A 80 -4.49 -8.99 9.24
CA TYR A 80 -3.39 -9.18 8.28
C TYR A 80 -3.74 -10.24 7.22
N ASP A 81 -4.25 -11.41 7.63
CA ASP A 81 -4.63 -12.50 6.71
C ASP A 81 -5.71 -12.08 5.70
N SER A 82 -6.51 -11.05 6.03
CA SER A 82 -7.51 -10.49 5.13
C SER A 82 -6.91 -9.61 4.02
N LEU A 83 -5.70 -9.07 4.20
CA LEU A 83 -5.04 -8.20 3.21
C LEU A 83 -4.81 -8.87 1.86
N LYS A 84 -4.69 -10.20 1.82
CA LYS A 84 -4.56 -10.95 0.57
C LYS A 84 -5.71 -10.67 -0.41
N TYR A 85 -6.91 -10.39 0.10
CA TYR A 85 -8.07 -10.07 -0.74
C TYR A 85 -7.96 -8.67 -1.34
N ASP A 86 -7.51 -7.69 -0.56
CA ASP A 86 -7.26 -6.33 -1.06
C ASP A 86 -6.14 -6.30 -2.10
N ILE A 87 -5.06 -7.06 -1.86
CA ILE A 87 -3.93 -7.22 -2.80
C ILE A 87 -4.43 -7.82 -4.11
N LYS A 88 -5.18 -8.93 -4.04
CA LYS A 88 -5.74 -9.57 -5.23
C LYS A 88 -6.58 -8.59 -6.04
N LYS A 89 -7.44 -7.81 -5.38
CA LYS A 89 -8.27 -6.79 -6.04
C LYS A 89 -7.42 -5.70 -6.71
N ILE A 90 -6.36 -5.22 -6.07
CA ILE A 90 -5.44 -4.24 -6.66
C ILE A 90 -4.73 -4.85 -7.89
N GLU A 91 -4.31 -6.11 -7.81
CA GLU A 91 -3.67 -6.81 -8.93
C GLU A 91 -4.62 -7.02 -10.12
N GLU A 92 -5.89 -7.34 -9.87
CA GLU A 92 -6.93 -7.42 -10.90
C GLU A 92 -7.10 -6.06 -11.61
N VAL A 93 -7.12 -4.95 -10.87
CA VAL A 93 -7.18 -3.60 -11.44
C VAL A 93 -5.95 -3.29 -12.29
N VAL A 94 -4.74 -3.59 -11.80
CA VAL A 94 -3.50 -3.38 -12.56
C VAL A 94 -3.46 -4.24 -13.82
N TYR A 95 -3.91 -5.49 -13.73
CA TYR A 95 -4.04 -6.38 -14.88
C TYR A 95 -4.97 -5.79 -15.93
N ASP A 96 -6.13 -5.29 -15.52
CA ASP A 96 -7.12 -4.67 -16.40
C ASP A 96 -6.59 -3.42 -17.12
N VAL A 97 -5.86 -2.56 -16.41
CA VAL A 97 -5.19 -1.38 -16.95
C VAL A 97 -4.11 -1.78 -17.96
N SER A 98 -3.31 -2.79 -17.61
CA SER A 98 -2.18 -3.26 -18.44
C SER A 98 -2.65 -3.94 -19.72
N LEU A 99 -3.69 -4.79 -19.62
CA LEU A 99 -4.28 -5.50 -20.76
C LEU A 99 -4.83 -4.52 -21.81
N ARG A 100 -5.41 -3.41 -21.35
CA ARG A 100 -5.96 -2.35 -22.20
C ARG A 100 -4.93 -1.31 -22.63
N LYS A 101 -3.66 -1.44 -22.19
CA LYS A 101 -2.55 -0.49 -22.47
C LYS A 101 -2.88 0.95 -22.07
N LEU A 102 -3.58 1.13 -20.96
CA LEU A 102 -4.05 2.44 -20.50
C LEU A 102 -3.00 3.23 -19.72
N ALA A 103 -1.97 2.55 -19.19
CA ALA A 103 -0.83 3.18 -18.54
C ALA A 103 0.44 3.01 -19.41
N PRO A 104 1.44 3.91 -19.28
CA PRO A 104 2.72 3.76 -19.95
C PRO A 104 3.31 2.39 -19.61
N SER A 105 3.51 1.55 -20.61
CA SER A 105 4.18 0.27 -20.41
C SER A 105 5.61 0.56 -19.96
N ALA A 106 6.00 0.08 -18.78
CA ALA A 106 7.39 0.03 -18.35
C ALA A 106 8.15 -1.00 -19.22
N LYS A 107 8.34 -0.67 -20.51
CA LYS A 107 9.22 -1.36 -21.44
C LYS A 107 10.27 -0.38 -21.93
N GLY A 108 11.36 -0.31 -21.16
CA GLY A 108 12.74 -0.11 -21.61
C GLY A 108 13.12 1.18 -22.37
N PRO A 109 14.40 1.58 -22.33
CA PRO A 109 14.92 2.63 -23.19
C PRO A 109 14.75 2.17 -24.65
N SER A 110 13.98 2.94 -25.44
CA SER A 110 13.91 2.75 -26.88
C SER A 110 15.29 3.06 -27.46
N THR A 111 16.07 2.02 -27.70
CA THR A 111 17.29 2.07 -28.52
C THR A 111 16.89 1.69 -29.94
N LEU A 112 16.66 2.69 -30.79
CA LEU A 112 16.71 2.53 -32.25
C LEU A 112 17.34 3.78 -32.91
N VAL A 113 18.68 3.84 -32.84
CA VAL A 113 19.73 4.15 -33.86
C VAL A 113 19.58 5.34 -34.85
N PRO A 114 20.68 5.80 -35.51
CA PRO A 114 21.05 7.21 -35.63
C PRO A 114 20.59 7.86 -36.94
N SER A 115 20.36 9.18 -36.92
CA SER A 115 20.11 9.96 -38.12
C SER A 115 21.43 10.53 -38.65
N THR A 116 21.87 9.92 -39.76
CA THR A 116 22.65 10.47 -40.90
C THR A 116 23.84 11.38 -40.64
#